data_AF-E4UQB0-F1
#
_entry.id   AF-E4UQB0-F1
#
_cell.length_a   1.000
_cell.length_b   1.000
_cell.length_c   1.000
_cell.angle_alpha   90.00
_cell.angle_beta   90.00
_cell.angle_gamma   90.00
#
_symmetry.space_group_name_H-M   'P 1'
#
loop_
_entity.id
_entity.type
_entity.pdbx_description
1 polymer ?
#
loop_
_entity_poly.entity_id
_entity_poly.type
_entity_poly.pdbx_seq_one_letter_code
_entity_poly.pdbx_strand_id
1 'polypeptide(L)'
;MQFFTTLLLLVPFVLAAPGDDLGTRHSDFRCTAASTLHLIEGECTTASGALSINFLKDTDCDLHATTDCSDTPDYRLLQQGCRNFMPGDEKYKAIRCAAKA
;
A
#
# COMPACT_ATOMS: atom_id res chain seq x y z
N MET A 1 -39.19 -1.49 -36.55
CA MET A 1 -38.88 -0.80 -35.29
C MET A 1 -37.66 -1.49 -34.70
N GLN A 2 -36.54 -0.78 -34.61
CA GLN A 2 -35.25 -1.34 -34.19
C GLN A 2 -35.24 -1.56 -32.68
N PHE A 3 -34.98 -2.79 -32.27
CA PHE A 3 -34.77 -3.19 -30.88
C PHE A 3 -33.43 -2.63 -30.42
N PHE A 4 -33.44 -1.72 -29.44
CA PHE A 4 -32.23 -1.28 -28.76
C PHE A 4 -31.88 -2.31 -27.68
N THR A 5 -30.94 -3.18 -28.02
CA THR A 5 -30.22 -4.06 -27.09
C THR A 5 -29.29 -3.22 -26.23
N THR A 6 -29.71 -2.91 -25.01
CA THR A 6 -28.82 -2.38 -23.96
C THR A 6 -27.90 -3.49 -23.47
N LEU A 7 -26.70 -3.56 -24.05
CA LEU A 7 -25.60 -4.37 -23.55
C LEU A 7 -25.06 -3.72 -22.27
N LEU A 8 -25.53 -4.19 -21.11
CA LEU A 8 -24.95 -3.87 -19.81
C LEU A 8 -23.56 -4.53 -19.75
N LEU A 9 -22.52 -3.74 -19.99
CA LEU A 9 -21.13 -4.07 -19.71
C LEU A 9 -21.00 -4.32 -18.20
N LEU A 10 -21.04 -5.59 -17.80
CA LEU A 10 -20.54 -6.06 -16.52
C LEU A 10 -19.04 -5.78 -16.50
N VAL A 11 -18.64 -4.65 -15.93
CA VAL A 11 -17.26 -4.41 -15.52
C VAL A 11 -16.97 -5.46 -14.45
N PRO A 12 -16.08 -6.44 -14.69
CA PRO A 12 -15.67 -7.31 -13.61
C PRO A 12 -14.91 -6.42 -12.62
N PHE A 13 -15.53 -6.16 -11.47
CA PHE A 13 -14.79 -5.79 -10.27
C PHE A 13 -13.91 -6.99 -9.96
N VAL A 14 -12.72 -7.01 -10.56
CA VAL A 14 -11.64 -7.90 -10.16
C VAL A 14 -11.28 -7.43 -8.75
N LEU A 15 -11.94 -8.03 -7.76
CA LEU A 15 -11.43 -8.09 -6.40
C LEU A 15 -10.06 -8.72 -6.53
N ALA A 16 -9.02 -7.90 -6.62
CA ALA A 16 -7.65 -8.37 -6.57
C ALA A 16 -7.55 -9.24 -5.31
N ALA A 17 -7.15 -10.50 -5.47
CA ALA A 17 -6.82 -11.34 -4.34
C ALA A 17 -5.82 -10.58 -3.45
N PRO A 18 -5.89 -10.70 -2.12
CA PRO A 18 -4.86 -10.11 -1.27
C PRO A 18 -3.51 -10.63 -1.76
N GLY A 19 -2.62 -9.70 -2.13
CA GLY A 19 -1.27 -10.03 -2.58
C GLY A 19 -0.43 -10.63 -1.44
N ASP A 20 0.86 -10.80 -1.68
CA ASP A 20 1.77 -11.27 -0.64
C ASP A 20 1.82 -10.31 0.56
N ASP A 21 2.03 -10.85 1.76
CA ASP A 21 2.45 -10.03 2.91
C ASP A 21 3.87 -9.51 2.65
N LEU A 22 4.01 -8.19 2.62
CA LEU A 22 5.27 -7.49 2.39
C LEU A 22 5.89 -7.01 3.70
N GLY A 23 5.14 -6.95 4.79
CA GLY A 23 5.63 -6.46 6.07
C GLY A 23 4.56 -6.14 7.10
N THR A 24 4.99 -5.90 8.34
CA THR A 24 4.09 -5.50 9.43
C THR A 24 4.37 -4.04 9.82
N ARG A 25 3.32 -3.25 9.99
CA ARG A 25 3.39 -1.85 10.42
C ARG A 25 3.33 -1.77 11.94
N HIS A 26 4.13 -0.93 12.58
CA HIS A 26 4.22 -0.84 14.04
C HIS A 26 4.04 0.60 14.55
N SER A 27 3.55 0.76 15.78
CA SER A 27 3.34 2.05 16.43
C SER A 27 4.58 2.63 17.12
N ASP A 28 5.70 1.92 17.07
CA ASP A 28 7.02 2.36 17.54
C ASP A 28 7.99 2.54 16.36
N PHE A 29 9.14 3.20 16.60
CA PHE A 29 10.19 3.41 15.60
C PHE A 29 11.22 2.25 15.54
N ARG A 30 10.91 1.11 16.14
CA ARG A 30 11.85 -0.02 16.28
C ARG A 30 11.28 -1.34 15.75
N CYS A 31 10.06 -1.33 15.22
CA CYS A 31 9.34 -2.53 14.79
C CYS A 31 9.23 -3.61 15.88
N THR A 32 9.09 -3.20 17.14
CA THR A 32 9.03 -4.14 18.28
C THR A 32 7.67 -4.18 18.93
N ALA A 33 6.85 -3.14 18.76
CA ALA A 33 5.49 -3.13 19.28
C ALA A 33 4.68 -4.25 18.61
N ALA A 34 3.87 -4.98 19.37
CA ALA A 34 2.98 -5.97 18.78
C ALA A 34 2.02 -5.29 17.79
N SER A 35 1.83 -5.89 16.62
CA SER A 35 0.95 -5.35 15.59
C SER A 35 0.35 -6.45 14.73
N THR A 36 -0.88 -6.20 14.26
CA THR A 36 -1.61 -7.01 13.29
C THR A 36 -1.84 -6.25 11.98
N LEU A 37 -1.20 -5.09 11.83
CA LEU A 37 -1.37 -4.22 10.67
C LEU A 37 -0.39 -4.63 9.57
N HIS A 38 -0.77 -5.62 8.77
CA HIS A 38 0.03 -6.06 7.63
C HIS A 38 0.02 -5.01 6.50
N LEU A 39 1.07 -5.06 5.70
CA LEU A 39 1.26 -4.34 4.44
C LEU A 39 1.17 -5.38 3.34
N ILE A 40 0.06 -5.36 2.61
CA ILE A 40 -0.25 -6.36 1.58
C ILE A 40 0.11 -5.79 0.21
N GLU A 41 0.70 -6.61 -0.65
CA GLU A 41 1.05 -6.24 -2.00
C GLU A 41 -0.14 -5.72 -2.80
N GLY A 42 0.07 -4.58 -3.46
CA GLY A 42 -0.92 -3.92 -4.31
C GLY A 42 -2.04 -3.21 -3.55
N GLU A 43 -2.12 -3.32 -2.22
CA GLU A 43 -3.12 -2.60 -1.42
C GLU A 43 -2.66 -1.16 -1.15
N CYS A 44 -3.58 -0.21 -1.32
CA CYS A 44 -3.39 1.16 -0.86
C CYS A 44 -3.65 1.19 0.65
N THR A 45 -2.59 1.36 1.44
CA THR A 45 -2.68 1.34 2.90
C THR A 45 -2.44 2.74 3.46
N THR A 46 -3.38 3.25 4.25
CA THR A 46 -3.18 4.53 4.95
C THR A 46 -2.21 4.34 6.11
N ALA A 47 -1.27 5.27 6.29
CA ALA A 47 -0.25 5.22 7.35
C ALA A 47 -0.80 5.54 8.76
N SER A 48 -2.09 5.25 9.04
CA SER A 48 -2.74 5.69 10.27
C SER A 48 -2.14 5.00 11.50
N GLY A 49 -1.30 5.73 12.23
CA GLY A 49 -0.72 5.31 13.52
C GLY A 49 0.54 4.43 13.43
N ALA A 50 1.05 4.15 12.23
CA ALA A 50 2.31 3.44 12.06
C ALA A 50 3.48 4.44 12.08
N LEU A 51 4.53 4.12 12.83
CA LEU A 51 5.80 4.87 12.89
C LEU A 51 6.95 4.11 12.21
N SER A 52 6.80 2.79 12.08
CA SER A 52 7.74 1.95 11.35
C SER A 52 7.03 0.80 10.64
N ILE A 53 7.73 0.18 9.69
CA ILE A 53 7.30 -1.01 8.97
C ILE A 53 8.47 -1.98 8.94
N ASN A 54 8.23 -3.24 9.32
CA ASN A 54 9.20 -4.32 9.17
C ASN A 54 8.95 -5.05 7.85
N PHE A 55 9.73 -4.70 6.82
CA PHE A 55 9.61 -5.30 5.49
C PHE A 55 10.21 -6.71 5.47
N LEU A 56 9.46 -7.67 4.91
CA LEU A 56 9.89 -9.07 4.81
C LEU A 56 10.86 -9.31 3.65
N LYS A 57 10.87 -8.42 2.65
CA LYS A 57 11.69 -8.47 1.44
C LYS A 57 11.98 -7.05 0.93
N ASP A 58 12.90 -6.90 -0.02
CA ASP A 58 13.05 -5.63 -0.73
C ASP A 58 11.77 -5.32 -1.50
N THR A 59 11.28 -4.09 -1.36
CA THR A 59 9.92 -3.72 -1.73
C THR A 59 9.90 -2.38 -2.46
N ASP A 60 9.23 -2.35 -3.60
CA ASP A 60 8.96 -1.14 -4.37
C ASP A 60 7.69 -0.48 -3.83
N CYS A 61 7.75 0.79 -3.44
CA CYS A 61 6.65 1.49 -2.77
C CYS A 61 6.35 2.84 -3.40
N ASP A 62 5.08 3.05 -3.70
CA ASP A 62 4.48 4.31 -4.14
C ASP A 62 3.91 5.04 -2.92
N LEU A 63 4.44 6.23 -2.64
CA LEU A 63 4.01 7.10 -1.54
C LEU A 63 3.05 8.16 -2.06
N HIS A 64 1.87 8.24 -1.44
CA HIS A 64 0.75 9.05 -1.90
C HIS A 64 0.39 10.14 -0.90
N ALA A 65 0.12 11.36 -1.37
CA ALA A 65 -0.35 12.46 -0.53
C ALA A 65 -1.87 12.41 -0.29
N THR A 66 -2.61 11.62 -1.07
CA THR A 66 -4.00 11.27 -0.79
C THR A 66 -4.10 9.94 -0.05
N THR A 67 -5.23 9.72 0.65
CA THR A 67 -5.47 8.50 1.42
C THR A 67 -5.92 7.32 0.57
N ASP A 68 -6.32 7.57 -0.67
CA ASP A 68 -6.90 6.60 -1.60
C ASP A 68 -5.96 6.24 -2.77
N CYS A 69 -4.71 6.71 -2.73
CA CYS A 69 -3.70 6.49 -3.76
C CYS A 69 -4.13 6.93 -5.17
N SER A 70 -4.98 7.97 -5.26
CA SER A 70 -5.49 8.49 -6.54
C SER A 70 -4.60 9.56 -7.18
N ASP A 71 -3.60 10.06 -6.46
CA ASP A 71 -2.64 11.06 -6.92
C ASP A 71 -1.41 10.44 -7.60
N THR A 72 -0.54 11.31 -8.13
CA THR A 72 0.76 10.90 -8.65
C THR A 72 1.70 10.57 -7.48
N PRO A 73 2.20 9.32 -7.39
CA PRO A 73 3.03 8.92 -6.26
C PRO A 73 4.47 9.44 -6.37
N ASP A 74 5.14 9.47 -5.21
CA ASP A 74 6.59 9.45 -5.12
C ASP A 74 7.06 7.99 -4.96
N TYR A 75 7.76 7.49 -5.97
CA TYR A 75 8.25 6.11 -5.98
C TYR A 75 9.56 5.97 -5.19
N ARG A 76 9.63 4.95 -4.33
CA ARG A 76 10.82 4.61 -3.56
C ARG A 76 11.02 3.11 -3.42
N LEU A 77 12.28 2.68 -3.48
CA LEU A 77 12.68 1.34 -3.10
C LEU A 77 12.99 1.29 -1.60
N LEU A 78 12.29 0.44 -0.87
CA LEU A 78 12.51 0.19 0.56
C LEU A 78 13.10 -1.20 0.76
N GLN A 79 14.26 -1.23 1.40
CA GLN A 79 14.97 -2.47 1.68
C GLN A 79 14.32 -3.28 2.81
N GLN A 80 14.51 -4.59 2.78
CA GLN A 80 14.10 -5.52 3.83
C GLN A 80 14.52 -5.03 5.24
N GLY A 81 13.70 -5.36 6.23
CA GLY A 81 13.91 -5.08 7.65
C GLY A 81 13.11 -3.87 8.15
N CYS A 82 13.42 -3.42 9.37
CA CYS A 82 12.73 -2.32 10.00
C CYS A 82 13.07 -0.97 9.36
N ARG A 83 12.06 -0.27 8.87
CA ARG A 83 12.15 1.07 8.28
C ARG A 83 11.20 2.01 9.00
N ASN A 84 11.70 3.19 9.33
CA ASN A 84 10.90 4.27 9.90
C ASN A 84 10.44 5.20 8.79
N PHE A 85 9.29 5.85 8.98
CA PHE A 85 8.96 7.03 8.17
C PHE A 85 10.04 8.09 8.40
N MET A 86 10.62 8.62 7.33
CA MET A 86 11.70 9.60 7.38
C MET A 86 11.13 11.02 7.57
N PRO A 87 11.91 11.97 8.13
CA PRO A 87 11.53 13.39 8.11
C PRO A 87 11.25 13.85 6.67
N GLY A 88 10.09 14.50 6.45
CA GLY A 88 9.59 14.83 5.11
C GLY A 88 8.53 13.86 4.57
N ASP A 89 8.35 12.71 5.20
CA ASP A 89 7.28 11.76 4.84
C ASP A 89 5.92 12.13 5.44
N GLU A 90 5.84 13.17 6.27
CA GLU A 90 4.61 13.61 6.93
C GLU A 90 3.54 14.09 5.94
N LYS A 91 3.96 14.41 4.70
CA LYS A 91 3.04 14.78 3.60
C LYS A 91 2.34 13.57 2.99
N TYR A 92 2.91 12.37 3.12
CA TYR A 92 2.31 11.15 2.58
C TYR A 92 1.30 10.57 3.57
N LYS A 93 0.15 10.16 3.05
CA LYS A 93 -0.99 9.66 3.82
C LYS A 93 -1.25 8.18 3.56
N ALA A 94 -0.86 7.71 2.39
CA ALA A 94 -0.97 6.31 2.01
C ALA A 94 0.29 5.81 1.33
N ILE A 95 0.47 4.50 1.38
CA ILE A 95 1.54 3.78 0.71
C ILE A 95 0.96 2.56 0.03
N ARG A 96 1.42 2.30 -1.19
CA ARG A 96 1.10 1.10 -1.96
C ARG A 96 2.41 0.45 -2.36
N CYS A 97 2.57 -0.84 -2.08
CA CYS A 97 3.85 -1.51 -2.29
C CYS A 97 3.71 -2.80 -3.10
N ALA A 98 4.81 -3.23 -3.72
CA ALA A 98 4.96 -4.49 -4.43
C ALA A 98 6.33 -5.10 -4.14
N ALA A 99 6.42 -6.43 -4.19
CA ALA A 99 7.69 -7.11 -4.05
C ALA A 99 8.64 -6.68 -5.18
N LYS A 100 9.89 -6.38 -4.85
CA LYS A 100 10.90 -6.17 -5.89
C LYS A 100 11.14 -7.48 -6.64
N ALA A 101 11.10 -7.42 -7.97
CA ALA A 101 11.33 -8.55 -8.87
C ALA A 101 12.79 -9.04 -8.87
#